data_AF-A0A2M9PC87-F1
#
_entry.id   AF-A0A2M9PC87-F1
#
_cell.length_a   1.000
_cell.length_b   1.000
_cell.length_c   1.000
_cell.angle_alpha   90.00
_cell.angle_beta   90.00
_cell.angle_gamma   90.00
#
_symmetry.space_group_name_H-M   'P 1'
#
loop_
_entity.id
_entity.type
_entity.pdbx_description
1 polymer ?
#
loop_
_entity_poly.entity_id
_entity_poly.type
_entity_poly.pdbx_seq_one_letter_code
_entity_poly.pdbx_strand_id
1 'polypeptide(L)'
;MAAVIVTIMLIPQSLAYAMLAGLPPEVGLYASILPLVAYAIFGTSRALAVGPVAVVSLMTAAAIGKLNVAGPAEYAAAAAVLAFLSGVILLAMGVFRLGFIANFLSHPVISGFITASGILIATSQARAILGIEAGGETLPAMLASLAAHIGTTNLPTLAIGLSAAAFLFWVRRGL
;
A
#
# COMPACT_ATOMS: atom_id res chain seq x y z
N MET A 1 -15.75 16.77 -12.42
CA MET A 1 -16.26 15.47 -11.92
C MET A 1 -15.13 14.48 -11.61
N ALA A 2 -14.24 14.14 -12.56
CA ALA A 2 -13.17 13.16 -12.33
C ALA A 2 -12.28 13.47 -11.11
N ALA A 3 -11.80 14.71 -10.97
CA ALA A 3 -10.96 15.11 -9.82
C ALA A 3 -11.66 14.89 -8.46
N VAL A 4 -12.95 15.21 -8.36
CA VAL A 4 -13.74 15.03 -7.13
C VAL A 4 -13.86 13.55 -6.77
N ILE A 5 -14.17 12.70 -7.75
CA ILE A 5 -14.25 11.25 -7.56
C ILE A 5 -12.90 10.68 -7.11
N VAL A 6 -11.82 11.09 -7.79
CA VAL A 6 -10.45 10.68 -7.44
C VAL A 6 -10.12 11.07 -6.01
N THR A 7 -10.35 12.32 -5.61
CA THR A 7 -10.10 12.78 -4.23
C THR A 7 -10.89 12.00 -3.19
N ILE A 8 -12.19 11.76 -3.42
CA ILE A 8 -13.04 10.99 -2.51
C ILE A 8 -12.52 9.56 -2.32
N MET A 9 -12.04 8.93 -3.41
CA MET A 9 -11.48 7.57 -3.35
C MET A 9 -10.08 7.53 -2.71
N LEU A 10 -9.27 8.57 -2.93
CA LEU A 10 -7.88 8.62 -2.48
C LEU A 10 -7.76 8.73 -0.96
N ILE A 11 -8.68 9.43 -0.30
CA ILE A 11 -8.64 9.62 1.16
C ILE A 11 -8.65 8.27 1.90
N PRO A 12 -9.70 7.42 1.81
CA PRO A 12 -9.72 6.16 2.55
C PRO A 12 -8.62 5.20 2.10
N GLN A 13 -8.31 5.17 0.79
CA GLN A 13 -7.25 4.32 0.24
C GLN A 13 -5.87 4.69 0.83
N SER A 14 -5.55 5.98 0.89
CA SER A 14 -4.25 6.44 1.37
C SER A 14 -4.04 6.20 2.87
N LEU A 15 -5.08 6.36 3.68
CA LEU A 15 -5.06 6.03 5.11
C LEU A 15 -4.75 4.54 5.31
N ALA A 16 -5.46 3.66 4.58
CA ALA A 16 -5.24 2.23 4.65
C ALA A 16 -3.82 1.84 4.21
N TYR A 17 -3.28 2.49 3.17
CA TYR A 17 -1.94 2.21 2.67
C TYR A 17 -0.83 2.72 3.58
N ALA A 18 -1.04 3.79 4.35
CA ALA A 18 -0.10 4.21 5.39
C ALA A 18 -0.05 3.18 6.52
N MET A 19 -1.22 2.67 6.94
CA MET A 19 -1.30 1.61 7.96
C MET A 19 -0.65 0.30 7.50
N LEU A 20 -0.75 -0.03 6.21
CA LEU A 20 0.00 -1.15 5.61
C LEU A 20 1.50 -0.96 5.68
N ALA A 21 1.98 0.28 5.57
CA ALA A 21 3.39 0.64 5.72
C ALA A 21 3.84 0.71 7.19
N GLY A 22 2.96 0.45 8.17
CA GLY A 22 3.27 0.58 9.59
C GLY A 22 3.30 2.03 10.10
N LEU A 23 2.79 2.98 9.33
CA LEU A 23 2.81 4.41 9.65
C LEU A 23 1.45 4.90 10.16
N PRO A 24 1.42 6.02 10.91
CA PRO A 24 0.16 6.69 11.26
C PRO A 24 -0.66 7.03 10.01
N PRO A 25 -2.01 6.93 10.06
CA PRO A 25 -2.86 7.13 8.89
C PRO A 25 -2.65 8.49 8.21
N GLU A 26 -2.39 9.55 8.98
CA GLU A 26 -2.20 10.92 8.49
C GLU A 26 -1.03 11.03 7.51
N VAL A 27 -0.02 10.16 7.64
CA VAL A 27 1.11 10.09 6.71
C VAL A 27 0.65 9.72 5.29
N GLY A 28 -0.42 8.93 5.17
CA GLY A 28 -1.05 8.61 3.89
C GLY A 28 -1.63 9.82 3.18
N LEU A 29 -2.16 10.79 3.94
CA LEU A 29 -2.65 12.05 3.39
C LEU A 29 -1.50 12.88 2.85
N TYR A 30 -0.40 12.99 3.60
CA TYR A 30 0.80 13.70 3.15
C TYR A 30 1.41 13.05 1.89
N ALA A 31 1.47 11.71 1.87
CA ALA A 31 1.96 10.92 0.74
C ALA A 31 1.03 10.97 -0.49
N SER A 32 -0.21 11.46 -0.34
CA SER A 32 -1.15 11.64 -1.45
C SER A 32 -1.11 13.05 -2.02
N ILE A 33 -1.10 14.07 -1.16
CA ILE A 33 -1.27 15.46 -1.60
C ILE A 33 -0.02 15.95 -2.34
N LEU A 34 1.17 15.76 -1.76
CA LEU A 34 2.41 16.32 -2.32
C LEU A 34 2.75 15.75 -3.70
N PRO A 35 2.66 14.42 -3.95
CA PRO A 35 2.93 13.88 -5.29
C PRO A 35 1.93 14.33 -6.34
N LEU A 36 0.65 14.53 -6.00
CA LEU A 36 -0.34 15.07 -6.94
C LEU A 36 0.03 16.50 -7.37
N VAL A 37 0.44 17.36 -6.42
CA VAL A 37 0.85 18.73 -6.73
C VAL A 37 2.10 18.73 -7.62
N ALA A 38 3.10 17.90 -7.28
CA ALA A 38 4.29 17.76 -8.10
C ALA A 38 3.96 17.23 -9.51
N TYR A 39 3.08 16.21 -9.62
CA TYR A 39 2.66 15.64 -10.89
C TYR A 39 1.84 16.64 -11.73
N ALA A 40 1.04 17.51 -11.12
CA ALA A 40 0.32 18.55 -11.84
C ALA A 40 1.27 19.56 -12.53
N ILE A 41 2.46 19.79 -11.98
CA ILE A 41 3.46 20.72 -12.53
C ILE A 41 4.36 20.03 -13.57
N PHE A 42 4.84 18.82 -13.27
CA PHE A 42 5.86 18.13 -14.08
C PHE A 42 5.32 16.99 -14.94
N GLY A 43 4.10 16.53 -14.70
CA GLY A 43 3.51 15.38 -15.34
C GLY A 43 3.12 15.64 -16.80
N THR A 44 3.26 14.62 -17.63
CA THR A 44 2.94 14.69 -19.07
C THR A 44 1.59 14.08 -19.41
N SER A 45 1.05 13.20 -18.56
CA SER A 45 -0.26 12.58 -18.78
C SER A 45 -1.36 13.29 -18.01
N ARG A 46 -2.43 13.65 -18.72
CA ARG A 46 -3.61 14.32 -18.14
C ARG A 46 -4.54 13.37 -17.37
N ALA A 47 -4.31 12.06 -17.46
CA ALA A 47 -5.16 11.03 -16.88
C ALA A 47 -4.50 10.25 -15.73
N LEU A 48 -3.19 10.38 -15.54
CA LEU A 48 -2.49 9.64 -14.48
C LEU A 48 -2.67 10.37 -13.14
N ALA A 49 -3.17 9.65 -12.15
CA ALA A 49 -3.17 10.10 -10.75
C ALA A 49 -2.05 9.37 -10.00
N VAL A 50 -1.15 10.14 -9.38
CA VAL A 50 -0.04 9.60 -8.57
C VAL A 50 -0.47 9.56 -7.12
N GLY A 51 -0.19 8.46 -6.42
CA GLY A 51 -0.51 8.33 -5.00
C GLY A 51 0.14 7.09 -4.41
N PRO A 52 -0.08 6.84 -3.10
CA PRO A 52 0.42 5.63 -2.46
C PRO A 52 -0.20 4.38 -3.10
N VAL A 53 0.57 3.29 -3.11
CA VAL A 53 0.16 1.99 -3.67
C VAL A 53 0.41 0.92 -2.63
N ALA A 54 -0.56 0.01 -2.44
CA ALA A 54 -0.50 -1.06 -1.42
C ALA A 54 0.81 -1.86 -1.44
N VAL A 55 1.30 -2.23 -2.64
CA VAL A 55 2.53 -3.01 -2.80
C VAL A 55 3.74 -2.25 -2.28
N VAL A 56 3.86 -0.97 -2.64
CA VAL A 56 4.97 -0.11 -2.19
C VAL A 56 4.91 0.07 -0.69
N SER A 57 3.72 0.25 -0.10
CA SER A 57 3.54 0.32 1.35
C SER A 57 4.04 -0.93 2.07
N LEU A 58 3.70 -2.12 1.56
CA LEU A 58 4.16 -3.38 2.13
C LEU A 58 5.68 -3.56 1.99
N MET A 59 6.26 -3.13 0.87
CA MET A 59 7.72 -3.14 0.67
C MET A 59 8.43 -2.16 1.60
N THR A 60 7.85 -0.98 1.86
CA THR A 60 8.35 -0.03 2.86
C THR A 60 8.34 -0.65 4.25
N ALA A 61 7.23 -1.28 4.66
CA ALA A 61 7.15 -1.96 5.95
C ALA A 61 8.20 -3.07 6.07
N ALA A 62 8.37 -3.90 5.04
CA ALA A 62 9.35 -4.99 5.03
C ALA A 62 10.81 -4.50 5.01
N ALA A 63 11.08 -3.35 4.40
CA ALA A 63 12.42 -2.76 4.39
C ALA A 63 12.79 -2.18 5.76
N ILE A 64 11.87 -1.45 6.40
CA ILE A 64 12.10 -0.81 7.69
C ILE A 64 12.03 -1.84 8.84
N GLY A 65 11.18 -2.86 8.74
CA GLY A 65 11.05 -3.92 9.76
C GLY A 65 12.39 -4.59 10.11
N LYS A 66 13.29 -4.70 9.13
CA LYS A 66 14.64 -5.25 9.30
C LYS A 66 15.60 -4.37 10.10
N LEU A 67 15.30 -3.09 10.27
CA LEU A 67 16.17 -2.12 10.95
C LEU A 67 16.01 -2.15 12.48
N ASN A 68 15.09 -2.98 13.00
CA ASN A 68 14.82 -3.17 14.44
C ASN A 68 14.62 -1.83 15.19
N VAL A 69 13.90 -0.91 14.55
CA VAL A 69 13.64 0.44 15.04
C VAL A 69 12.64 0.39 16.19
N ALA A 70 12.96 1.01 17.33
CA ALA A 70 12.17 0.87 18.56
C ALA A 70 11.07 1.95 18.69
N GLY A 71 11.26 3.13 18.08
CA GLY A 71 10.36 4.28 18.24
C GLY A 71 9.45 4.58 17.04
N PRO A 72 8.18 4.97 17.24
CA PRO A 72 7.30 5.41 16.15
C PRO A 72 7.86 6.61 15.35
N ALA A 73 8.53 7.54 16.03
CA ALA A 73 9.17 8.69 15.39
C ALA A 73 10.38 8.29 14.53
N GLU A 74 11.19 7.36 15.02
CA GLU A 74 12.31 6.80 14.27
C GLU A 74 11.83 5.98 13.07
N TYR A 75 10.74 5.23 13.21
CA TYR A 75 10.12 4.49 12.11
C TYR A 75 9.64 5.42 11.00
N ALA A 76 8.96 6.52 11.37
CA ALA A 76 8.55 7.55 10.43
C ALA A 76 9.74 8.24 9.75
N ALA A 77 10.82 8.51 10.49
CA ALA A 77 12.06 9.05 9.94
C ALA A 77 12.72 8.07 8.95
N ALA A 78 12.79 6.78 9.29
CA ALA A 78 13.31 5.74 8.40
C ALA A 78 12.49 5.63 7.10
N ALA A 79 11.16 5.72 7.20
CA ALA A 79 10.28 5.77 6.04
C ALA A 79 10.52 7.01 5.16
N ALA A 80 10.70 8.18 5.78
CA ALA A 80 11.01 9.41 5.06
C ALA A 80 12.38 9.34 4.35
N VAL A 81 13.40 8.78 5.00
CA VAL A 81 14.72 8.56 4.40
C VAL A 81 14.64 7.56 3.24
N LEU A 82 13.91 6.46 3.41
CA LEU A 82 13.72 5.47 2.35
C LEU A 82 13.00 6.08 1.13
N ALA A 83 11.96 6.89 1.37
CA ALA A 83 11.24 7.61 0.32
C ALA A 83 12.15 8.62 -0.39
N PHE A 84 12.96 9.38 0.37
CA PHE A 84 13.92 10.34 -0.18
C PHE A 84 14.97 9.65 -1.06
N LEU A 85 15.62 8.59 -0.56
CA LEU A 85 16.60 7.82 -1.32
C LEU A 85 16.00 7.22 -2.59
N SER A 86 14.80 6.66 -2.48
CA SER A 86 14.06 6.13 -3.63
C SER A 86 13.78 7.23 -4.65
N GLY A 87 13.38 8.43 -4.21
CA GLY A 87 13.18 9.60 -5.06
C GLY A 87 14.46 10.05 -5.78
N VAL A 88 15.59 10.11 -5.07
CA VAL A 88 16.89 10.45 -5.66
C VAL A 88 17.30 9.43 -6.72
N ILE A 89 17.13 8.13 -6.44
CA ILE A 89 17.44 7.06 -7.40
C ILE A 89 16.53 7.17 -8.63
N LEU A 90 15.22 7.35 -8.44
CA LEU A 90 14.27 7.52 -9.55
C LEU A 90 14.56 8.77 -10.39
N LEU A 91 14.95 9.87 -9.75
CA LEU A 91 15.37 11.09 -10.45
C LEU A 91 16.64 10.86 -11.26
N ALA A 92 17.66 10.21 -10.68
CA ALA A 92 18.87 9.84 -11.39
C ALA A 92 18.57 8.94 -12.59
N MET A 93 17.74 7.91 -12.41
CA MET A 93 17.28 7.05 -13.50
C MET A 93 16.55 7.84 -14.60
N GLY A 94 15.75 8.84 -14.23
CA GLY A 94 15.08 9.75 -15.15
C GLY A 94 16.07 10.62 -15.95
N VAL A 95 17.06 11.20 -15.27
CA VAL A 95 18.14 12.01 -15.90
C VAL A 95 18.95 11.17 -16.89
N PHE A 96 19.32 9.95 -16.51
CA PHE A 96 20.03 9.00 -17.37
C PHE A 96 19.11 8.31 -18.41
N ARG A 97 17.82 8.67 -18.46
CA ARG A 97 16.82 8.10 -19.38
C ARG A 97 16.73 6.57 -19.31
N LEU A 98 16.93 6.00 -18.14
CA LEU A 98 16.90 4.55 -17.89
C LEU A 98 15.48 3.97 -17.90
N GLY A 99 14.46 4.73 -18.31
CA GLY A 99 13.09 4.26 -18.48
C GLY A 99 12.98 3.11 -19.49
N PHE A 100 13.92 2.99 -20.44
CA PHE A 100 13.96 1.86 -21.37
C PHE A 100 14.15 0.51 -20.67
N ILE A 101 14.74 0.48 -19.46
CA ILE A 101 14.92 -0.74 -18.66
C ILE A 101 13.56 -1.38 -18.34
N ALA A 102 12.53 -0.56 -18.10
CA ALA A 102 11.20 -1.06 -17.82
C ALA A 102 10.59 -1.88 -18.98
N ASN A 103 11.04 -1.64 -20.23
CA ASN A 103 10.57 -2.38 -21.40
C ASN A 103 11.17 -3.80 -21.49
N PHE A 104 12.21 -4.12 -20.72
CA PHE A 104 12.76 -5.48 -20.64
C PHE A 104 12.06 -6.37 -19.62
N LEU A 105 11.14 -5.83 -18.82
CA LEU A 105 10.30 -6.63 -17.94
C LEU A 105 9.28 -7.40 -18.77
N SER A 106 9.45 -8.71 -18.81
CA SER A 106 8.54 -9.57 -19.58
C SER A 106 7.14 -9.59 -18.97
N HIS A 107 6.13 -9.75 -19.82
CA HIS A 107 4.74 -9.85 -19.37
C HIS A 107 4.51 -10.93 -18.30
N PRO A 108 5.14 -12.14 -18.38
CA PRO A 108 5.04 -13.14 -17.32
C PRO A 108 5.61 -12.68 -15.97
N VAL A 109 6.71 -11.93 -15.95
CA VAL A 109 7.32 -11.43 -14.71
C VAL A 109 6.41 -10.41 -14.03
N ILE A 110 5.86 -9.47 -14.82
CA ILE A 110 4.93 -8.47 -14.31
C ILE A 110 3.65 -9.15 -13.79
N SER A 111 3.08 -10.08 -14.56
CA SER A 111 1.88 -10.83 -14.16
C SER A 111 2.10 -11.64 -12.88
N GLY A 112 3.24 -12.32 -12.77
CA GLY A 112 3.64 -13.05 -11.57
C GLY A 112 3.78 -12.14 -10.35
N PHE A 113 4.45 -10.99 -10.51
CA PHE A 113 4.61 -10.01 -9.45
C PHE A 113 3.26 -9.42 -8.98
N ILE A 114 2.38 -9.05 -9.90
CA ILE A 114 1.04 -8.51 -9.58
C ILE A 114 0.21 -9.57 -8.84
N THR A 115 0.22 -10.83 -9.32
CA THR A 115 -0.53 -11.92 -8.69
C THR A 115 -0.03 -12.22 -7.28
N ALA A 116 1.29 -12.35 -7.11
CA ALA A 116 1.89 -12.60 -5.81
C ALA A 116 1.64 -11.44 -4.84
N SER A 117 1.78 -10.19 -5.30
CA SER A 117 1.49 -9.02 -4.49
C SER A 117 0.01 -8.94 -4.10
N GLY A 118 -0.90 -9.30 -5.01
CA GLY A 118 -2.33 -9.36 -4.73
C GLY A 118 -2.68 -10.38 -3.65
N ILE A 119 -2.08 -11.57 -3.70
CA ILE A 119 -2.21 -12.58 -2.64
C ILE A 119 -1.69 -12.03 -1.31
N LEU A 120 -0.49 -11.43 -1.32
CA LEU A 120 0.13 -10.89 -0.12
C LEU A 120 -0.69 -9.75 0.51
N ILE A 121 -1.25 -8.85 -0.30
CA ILE A 121 -2.18 -7.81 0.14
C ILE A 121 -3.45 -8.43 0.73
N ALA A 122 -4.06 -9.41 0.04
CA ALA A 122 -5.27 -10.04 0.55
C ALA A 122 -5.04 -10.73 1.90
N THR A 123 -3.91 -11.42 2.06
CA THR A 123 -3.52 -12.04 3.33
C THR A 123 -3.24 -11.00 4.41
N SER A 124 -2.56 -9.88 4.10
CA SER A 124 -2.29 -8.84 5.09
C SER A 124 -3.55 -8.13 5.58
N GLN A 125 -4.58 -8.03 4.74
CA GLN A 125 -5.87 -7.48 5.11
C GLN A 125 -6.73 -8.45 5.96
N ALA A 126 -6.46 -9.75 5.95
CA ALA A 126 -7.25 -10.74 6.68
C ALA A 126 -7.28 -10.44 8.19
N ARG A 127 -6.16 -9.98 8.78
CA ARG A 127 -6.10 -9.61 10.21
C ARG A 127 -7.05 -8.47 10.56
N ALA A 128 -7.20 -7.49 9.67
CA ALA A 128 -8.06 -6.32 9.87
C ALA A 128 -9.55 -6.71 9.80
N ILE A 129 -9.89 -7.65 8.92
CA ILE A 129 -11.26 -8.19 8.81
C ILE A 129 -11.58 -9.07 10.03
N LEU A 130 -10.66 -9.95 10.44
CA LEU A 130 -10.85 -10.82 11.61
C LEU A 130 -10.77 -10.05 12.94
N GLY A 131 -10.23 -8.83 12.95
CA GLY A 131 -10.05 -8.02 14.14
C GLY A 131 -9.05 -8.62 15.13
N ILE A 132 -7.98 -9.24 14.61
CA ILE A 132 -6.93 -9.90 15.40
C ILE A 132 -5.57 -9.22 15.22
N GLU A 133 -4.76 -9.27 16.26
CA GLU A 133 -3.35 -8.86 16.21
C GLU A 133 -2.51 -10.00 15.61
N ALA A 134 -2.34 -9.96 14.29
CA ALA A 134 -1.49 -10.90 13.56
C ALA A 134 -0.43 -10.15 12.73
N GLY A 135 0.73 -10.78 12.56
CA GLY A 135 1.89 -10.17 11.91
C GLY A 135 2.74 -11.18 11.16
N GLY A 136 3.80 -10.68 10.53
CA GLY A 136 4.74 -11.50 9.78
C GLY A 136 5.31 -10.74 8.59
N GLU A 137 6.62 -10.88 8.36
CA GLU A 137 7.30 -10.25 7.22
C GLU A 137 7.15 -11.05 5.93
N THR A 138 6.82 -12.34 6.04
CA THR A 138 6.67 -13.25 4.90
C THR A 138 5.29 -13.87 4.88
N LEU A 139 4.82 -14.26 3.69
CA LEU A 139 3.51 -14.89 3.52
C LEU A 139 3.33 -16.14 4.42
N PRO A 140 4.30 -17.08 4.52
CA PRO A 140 4.18 -18.22 5.43
C PRO A 140 4.08 -17.81 6.90
N ALA A 141 4.88 -16.83 7.33
CA ALA A 141 4.82 -16.33 8.70
C ALA A 141 3.46 -15.66 9.00
N MET A 142 2.93 -14.90 8.05
CA MET A 142 1.63 -14.25 8.17
C MET A 142 0.49 -15.27 8.25
N LEU A 143 0.51 -16.31 7.40
CA LEU A 143 -0.47 -17.40 7.46
C LEU A 143 -0.39 -18.19 8.78
N ALA A 144 0.82 -18.50 9.25
CA ALA A 144 1.02 -19.17 10.53
C ALA A 144 0.52 -18.32 11.71
N SER A 145 0.81 -17.01 11.70
CA SER A 145 0.33 -16.06 12.71
C SER A 145 -1.19 -15.93 12.72
N LEU A 146 -1.82 -15.84 11.54
CA LEU A 146 -3.28 -15.82 11.39
C LEU A 146 -3.92 -17.11 11.92
N ALA A 147 -3.35 -18.28 11.59
CA ALA A 147 -3.85 -19.56 12.07
C ALA A 147 -3.74 -19.68 13.60
N ALA A 148 -2.65 -19.20 14.20
CA ALA A 148 -2.45 -19.21 15.64
C ALA A 148 -3.45 -18.29 16.39
N HIS A 149 -3.81 -17.15 15.81
CA HIS A 149 -4.70 -16.16 16.43
C HIS A 149 -6.15 -16.25 15.95
N ILE A 150 -6.53 -17.26 15.18
CA ILE A 150 -7.90 -17.38 14.67
C ILE A 150 -8.94 -17.52 15.78
N GLY A 151 -8.54 -18.07 16.93
CA GLY A 151 -9.41 -18.20 18.12
C GLY A 151 -9.72 -16.86 18.82
N THR A 152 -8.94 -15.80 18.58
CA THR A 152 -9.15 -14.47 19.18
C THR A 152 -9.94 -13.52 18.28
N THR A 153 -10.62 -14.06 17.26
CA THR A 153 -11.41 -13.29 16.29
C THR A 153 -12.46 -12.42 16.96
N ASN A 154 -12.49 -11.14 16.59
CA ASN A 154 -13.50 -10.20 17.05
C ASN A 154 -14.74 -10.28 16.13
N LEU A 155 -15.80 -10.93 16.62
CA LEU A 155 -17.06 -11.12 15.89
C LEU A 155 -17.70 -9.81 15.38
N PRO A 156 -17.80 -8.73 16.19
CA PRO A 156 -18.25 -7.42 15.69
C PRO A 156 -17.43 -6.88 14.52
N THR A 157 -16.09 -6.87 14.64
CA THR A 157 -15.21 -6.40 13.56
C THR A 157 -15.36 -7.25 12.31
N LEU A 158 -15.47 -8.57 12.46
CA LEU A 158 -15.72 -9.50 11.37
C LEU A 158 -17.02 -9.20 10.64
N ALA A 159 -18.12 -8.97 11.38
CA ALA A 159 -19.41 -8.65 10.79
C ALA A 159 -19.37 -7.33 10.00
N ILE A 160 -18.71 -6.30 10.55
CA ILE A 160 -18.53 -5.00 9.87
C ILE A 160 -17.65 -5.16 8.62
N GLY A 161 -16.52 -5.85 8.72
CA GLY A 161 -15.60 -6.07 7.61
C GLY A 161 -16.24 -6.85 6.46
N LEU A 162 -16.93 -7.95 6.77
CA LEU A 162 -17.61 -8.77 5.77
C LEU A 162 -18.80 -8.05 5.13
N SER A 163 -19.61 -7.32 5.92
CA SER A 163 -20.74 -6.57 5.39
C SER A 163 -20.29 -5.42 4.48
N ALA A 164 -19.23 -4.69 4.86
CA ALA A 164 -18.63 -3.65 4.02
C ALA A 164 -18.07 -4.23 2.72
N ALA A 165 -17.33 -5.34 2.79
CA ALA A 165 -16.80 -6.02 1.61
C ALA A 165 -17.91 -6.52 0.68
N ALA A 166 -18.96 -7.14 1.24
CA ALA A 166 -20.12 -7.61 0.49
C ALA A 166 -20.86 -6.46 -0.18
N PHE A 167 -21.07 -5.35 0.54
CA PHE A 167 -21.69 -4.14 -0.01
C PHE A 167 -20.89 -3.56 -1.18
N LEU A 168 -19.57 -3.37 -1.01
CA LEU A 168 -18.70 -2.84 -2.07
C LEU A 168 -18.70 -3.75 -3.31
N PHE A 169 -18.69 -5.06 -3.10
CA PHE A 169 -18.74 -6.03 -4.19
C PHE A 169 -20.09 -6.04 -4.92
N TRP A 170 -21.19 -5.92 -4.17
CA TRP A 170 -22.54 -5.85 -4.72
C TRP A 170 -22.73 -4.58 -5.57
N VAL A 171 -22.36 -3.41 -5.04
CA VAL A 171 -22.46 -2.14 -5.77
C VAL A 171 -21.62 -2.17 -7.06
N ARG A 172 -20.43 -2.79 -7.03
CA ARG A 172 -19.56 -2.91 -8.20
C ARG A 172 -20.12 -3.86 -9.27
N ARG A 173 -20.92 -4.86 -8.89
CA ARG A 173 -21.54 -5.82 -9.82
C ARG A 173 -22.89 -5.37 -10.36
N GLY A 174 -23.62 -4.55 -9.60
CA GLY A 174 -24.97 -4.07 -9.93
C GLY A 174 -25.00 -2.74 -10.70
N LEU A 175 -23.84 -2.12 -10.93
CA LEU A 175 -23.61 -1.01 -11.87
C LEU A 175 -22.98 -1.56 -13.15
#